data_AF-A0A2P2PWZ1-F1
#
_entry.id   AF-A0A2P2PWZ1-F1
#
_cell.length_a   1.000
_cell.length_b   1.000
_cell.length_c   1.000
_cell.angle_alpha   90.00
_cell.angle_beta   90.00
_cell.angle_gamma   90.00
#
_symmetry.space_group_name_H-M   'P 1'
#
loop_
_entity.id
_entity.type
_entity.pdbx_description
1 polymer ?
#
loop_
_entity_poly.entity_id
_entity_poly.type
_entity_poly.pdbx_seq_one_letter_code
_entity_poly.pdbx_strand_id
1 'polypeptide(L)'
;MQEGVEALVDEEVPAKSVPPRKSPKRSRAAEVHNLSEKRRRSRINEKMKALQNLIPNSNKTDKASMLDEAIEYLKQLQLQVQVCVNLLCMFRYLVNHAGKHFQFMPPFCS
;
A
#
# COMPACT_ATOMS: atom_id res chain seq x y z
N MET A 1 -59.87 -20.38 64.15
CA MET A 1 -59.79 -20.37 62.67
C MET A 1 -58.72 -19.34 62.34
N GLN A 2 -57.49 -19.80 62.07
CA GLN A 2 -56.97 -20.01 60.70
C GLN A 2 -56.83 -18.65 60.02
N GLU A 3 -55.72 -18.17 59.45
CA GLU A 3 -54.34 -18.59 59.19
C GLU A 3 -53.65 -17.25 58.78
N GLY A 4 -52.35 -17.03 58.93
CA GLY A 4 -51.37 -17.55 58.01
C GLY A 4 -50.22 -16.54 57.89
N VAL A 5 -49.02 -17.12 57.85
CA VAL A 5 -47.68 -16.56 57.69
C VAL A 5 -47.48 -15.81 56.36
N GLU A 6 -46.61 -14.80 56.31
CA GLU A 6 -45.26 -14.94 55.71
C GLU A 6 -44.47 -13.62 55.67
N ALA A 7 -43.16 -13.79 55.77
CA ALA A 7 -42.14 -12.77 55.86
C ALA A 7 -41.96 -12.01 54.55
N LEU A 8 -41.84 -10.68 54.64
CA LEU A 8 -41.32 -9.85 53.57
C LEU A 8 -39.80 -10.05 53.51
N VAL A 9 -39.36 -10.78 52.49
CA VAL A 9 -37.96 -10.89 52.08
C VAL A 9 -37.72 -9.75 51.08
N ASP A 10 -36.82 -8.82 51.40
CA ASP A 10 -36.36 -7.78 50.47
C ASP A 10 -35.56 -8.45 49.34
N GLU A 11 -36.13 -8.50 48.13
CA GLU A 11 -35.42 -8.94 46.93
C GLU A 11 -34.80 -7.72 46.22
N GLU A 12 -33.46 -7.64 46.24
CA GLU A 12 -32.69 -6.66 45.47
C GLU A 12 -32.92 -6.83 43.96
N VAL A 13 -33.41 -5.78 43.31
CA VAL A 13 -33.57 -5.69 41.86
C VAL A 13 -32.20 -5.57 41.18
N PRO A 14 -31.81 -6.44 40.23
CA PRO A 14 -30.54 -6.30 39.53
C PRO A 14 -30.62 -5.14 38.54
N ALA A 15 -29.87 -4.07 38.82
CA ALA A 15 -29.71 -2.91 37.94
C ALA A 15 -29.09 -3.33 36.60
N LYS A 16 -29.94 -3.51 35.59
CA LYS A 16 -29.55 -3.66 34.18
C LYS A 16 -28.83 -2.38 33.74
N SER A 17 -27.51 -2.44 33.57
CA SER A 17 -26.69 -1.35 33.08
C SER A 17 -27.08 -0.99 31.64
N VAL A 18 -27.78 0.14 31.48
CA VAL A 18 -28.11 0.71 30.17
C VAL A 18 -26.81 1.12 29.48
N PRO A 19 -26.48 0.62 28.28
CA PRO A 19 -25.29 1.05 27.56
C PRO A 19 -25.42 2.55 27.22
N PRO A 20 -24.33 3.33 27.30
CA PRO A 20 -24.39 4.77 27.08
C PRO A 20 -24.95 5.05 25.68
N ARG A 21 -26.11 5.73 25.68
CA ARG A 21 -26.90 6.05 24.49
C ARG A 21 -26.10 7.04 23.63
N LYS A 22 -25.19 6.53 22.78
CA LYS A 22 -24.46 7.34 21.80
C LYS A 22 -25.50 8.03 20.91
N SER A 23 -25.47 9.36 20.88
CA SER A 23 -26.43 10.13 20.09
C SER A 23 -26.39 9.69 18.61
N PRO A 24 -27.55 9.52 17.94
CA PRO A 24 -27.61 9.04 16.56
C PRO A 24 -26.81 9.92 15.58
N LYS A 25 -26.65 11.22 15.91
CA LYS A 25 -25.78 12.16 15.19
C LYS A 25 -24.30 11.77 15.23
N ARG A 26 -23.78 11.34 16.39
CA ARG A 26 -22.39 10.87 16.54
C ARG A 26 -22.17 9.51 15.87
N SER A 27 -23.21 8.66 15.82
CA SER A 27 -23.18 7.37 15.12
C SER A 27 -23.04 7.54 13.60
N ARG A 28 -23.85 8.43 12.99
CA ARG A 28 -23.80 8.70 11.55
C ARG A 28 -22.47 9.31 11.10
N ALA A 29 -21.92 10.24 11.89
CA ALA A 29 -20.61 10.81 11.60
C ALA A 29 -19.48 9.76 11.63
N ALA A 30 -19.51 8.85 12.63
CA ALA A 30 -18.56 7.75 12.71
C ALA A 30 -18.70 6.78 11.53
N GLU A 31 -19.93 6.47 11.10
CA GLU A 31 -20.20 5.60 9.95
C GLU A 31 -19.65 6.20 8.64
N VAL A 32 -19.88 7.49 8.38
CA VAL A 32 -19.34 8.18 7.21
C VAL A 32 -17.81 8.17 7.22
N HIS A 33 -17.19 8.43 8.38
CA HIS A 33 -15.74 8.35 8.54
C HIS A 33 -15.21 6.94 8.23
N ASN A 34 -15.83 5.90 8.79
CA ASN A 34 -15.44 4.51 8.54
C ASN A 34 -15.57 4.12 7.07
N LEU A 35 -16.63 4.56 6.39
CA LEU A 35 -16.81 4.32 4.96
C LEU A 35 -15.74 5.03 4.13
N SER A 36 -15.42 6.28 4.47
CA SER A 36 -14.35 7.05 3.83
C SER A 36 -13.00 6.34 3.95
N GLU A 37 -12.67 5.90 5.16
CA GLU A 37 -11.42 5.20 5.42
C GLU A 37 -11.37 3.82 4.74
N LYS A 38 -12.50 3.08 4.69
CA LYS A 38 -12.60 1.84 3.91
C LYS A 38 -12.30 2.09 2.43
N ARG A 39 -12.88 3.14 1.82
CA ARG A 39 -12.61 3.51 0.43
C ARG A 39 -11.14 3.89 0.22
N ARG A 40 -10.52 4.61 1.15
CA ARG A 40 -9.08 4.93 1.11
C ARG A 40 -8.22 3.67 1.07
N ARG A 41 -8.49 2.71 1.97
CA ARG A 41 -7.79 1.42 2.02
C ARG A 41 -7.98 0.59 0.76
N SER A 42 -9.19 0.57 0.20
CA SER A 42 -9.45 -0.12 -1.08
C SER A 42 -8.58 0.44 -2.21
N ARG A 43 -8.54 1.77 -2.38
CA ARG A 43 -7.70 2.42 -3.41
C ARG A 43 -6.21 2.12 -3.23
N ILE A 44 -5.73 2.06 -1.98
CA ILE A 44 -4.34 1.69 -1.71
C ILE A 44 -4.09 0.23 -2.11
N ASN A 45 -4.96 -0.69 -1.70
CA ASN A 45 -4.80 -2.11 -2.03
C ASN A 45 -4.89 -2.38 -3.54
N GLU A 46 -5.72 -1.64 -4.28
CA GLU A 46 -5.77 -1.70 -5.74
C GLU A 46 -4.43 -1.28 -6.35
N LYS A 47 -3.85 -0.17 -5.89
CA LYS A 47 -2.52 0.28 -6.33
C LYS A 47 -1.41 -0.72 -5.98
N MET A 48 -1.46 -1.32 -4.79
CA MET A 48 -0.50 -2.35 -4.40
C MET A 48 -0.59 -3.59 -5.31
N LYS A 49 -1.81 -4.04 -5.66
CA LYS A 49 -1.99 -5.13 -6.63
C LYS A 49 -1.50 -4.79 -8.02
N ALA A 50 -1.78 -3.57 -8.49
CA ALA A 50 -1.27 -3.10 -9.78
C ALA A 50 0.26 -3.08 -9.80
N LEU A 51 0.90 -2.62 -8.72
CA LEU A 51 2.35 -2.65 -8.57
C LEU A 51 2.88 -4.09 -8.61
N GLN A 52 2.27 -5.01 -7.88
CA GLN A 52 2.66 -6.43 -7.86
C GLN A 52 2.69 -7.06 -9.27
N ASN A 53 1.78 -6.67 -10.17
CA ASN A 53 1.76 -7.19 -11.54
C ASN A 53 2.91 -6.65 -12.42
N LEU A 54 3.54 -5.54 -12.02
CA LEU A 54 4.62 -4.90 -12.76
C LEU A 54 6.00 -5.33 -12.28
N ILE A 55 6.13 -5.78 -11.02
CA ILE A 55 7.40 -6.12 -10.41
C ILE A 55 7.64 -7.64 -10.53
N PRO A 56 8.77 -8.09 -11.12
CA PRO A 56 9.10 -9.50 -11.21
C PRO A 56 9.23 -10.13 -9.82
N ASN A 57 8.79 -11.38 -9.67
CA ASN A 57 8.88 -12.19 -8.44
C ASN A 57 8.13 -11.65 -7.19
N SER A 58 7.33 -10.58 -7.32
CA SER A 58 6.66 -9.93 -6.18
C SER A 58 5.36 -10.61 -5.71
N ASN A 59 5.00 -11.79 -6.25
CA ASN A 59 3.71 -12.44 -5.98
C ASN A 59 3.55 -13.00 -4.55
N LYS A 60 4.65 -13.19 -3.81
CA LYS A 60 4.68 -13.79 -2.47
C LYS A 60 5.24 -12.85 -1.38
N THR A 61 5.40 -11.58 -1.70
CA THR A 61 6.10 -10.62 -0.85
C THR A 61 5.11 -9.83 0.00
N ASP A 62 5.48 -9.53 1.24
CA ASP A 62 4.68 -8.63 2.07
C ASP A 62 4.78 -7.19 1.55
N LYS A 63 3.96 -6.28 2.10
CA LYS A 63 3.85 -4.92 1.57
C LYS A 63 5.14 -4.11 1.66
N ALA A 64 5.99 -4.34 2.67
CA ALA A 64 7.24 -3.61 2.78
C ALA A 64 8.24 -4.13 1.74
N SER A 65 8.44 -5.45 1.70
CA SER A 65 9.32 -6.09 0.72
C SER A 65 8.92 -5.78 -0.72
N MET A 66 7.62 -5.73 -1.04
CA MET A 66 7.15 -5.35 -2.38
C MET A 66 7.57 -3.93 -2.79
N LEU A 67 7.62 -3.00 -1.83
CA LEU A 67 8.08 -1.64 -2.10
C LEU A 67 9.59 -1.59 -2.31
N ASP A 68 10.36 -2.36 -1.52
CA ASP A 68 11.80 -2.47 -1.69
C ASP A 68 12.17 -3.08 -3.05
N GLU A 69 11.50 -4.17 -3.45
CA GLU A 69 11.66 -4.80 -4.77
C GLU A 69 11.29 -3.84 -5.90
N ALA A 70 10.23 -3.04 -5.73
CA ALA A 70 9.85 -2.05 -6.72
C ALA A 70 10.95 -0.98 -6.92
N ILE A 71 11.56 -0.52 -5.82
CA ILE A 71 12.66 0.45 -5.87
C ILE A 71 13.88 -0.17 -6.57
N GLU A 72 14.23 -1.40 -6.21
CA GLU A 72 15.36 -2.10 -6.81
C GLU A 72 15.14 -2.32 -8.32
N TYR A 73 13.96 -2.79 -8.72
CA TYR A 73 13.63 -3.00 -10.12
C TYR A 73 13.74 -1.70 -10.93
N LEU A 74 13.24 -0.57 -10.40
CA LEU A 74 13.38 0.73 -11.07
C LEU A 74 14.84 1.15 -11.26
N LYS A 75 15.70 0.92 -10.27
CA LYS A 75 17.16 1.19 -10.40
C LYS A 75 17.78 0.32 -11.49
N GLN A 76 17.40 -0.95 -11.55
CA GLN A 76 17.87 -1.86 -12.60
C GLN A 76 17.40 -1.41 -13.99
N LEU A 77 16.14 -0.98 -14.13
CA LEU A 77 15.65 -0.43 -15.40
C LEU A 77 16.43 0.82 -15.82
N GLN A 78 16.71 1.75 -14.90
CA GLN A 78 17.50 2.94 -15.20
C GLN A 78 18.89 2.57 -15.72
N LEU A 79 19.55 1.60 -15.09
CA LEU A 79 20.85 1.10 -15.53
C LEU A 79 20.76 0.44 -16.92
N GLN A 80 19.74 -0.38 -17.17
CA GLN A 80 19.52 -1.02 -18.47
C GLN A 80 19.33 0.03 -19.57
N VAL A 81 18.52 1.05 -19.33
CA VAL A 81 18.31 2.16 -20.29
C VAL A 81 19.64 2.89 -20.55
N GLN A 82 20.40 3.21 -19.51
CA GLN A 82 21.70 3.87 -19.66
C GLN A 82 22.68 3.05 -20.49
N VAL A 83 22.79 1.74 -20.20
CA VAL A 83 23.66 0.83 -20.96
C VAL A 83 23.20 0.72 -22.41
N CYS A 84 21.90 0.58 -22.67
CA CYS A 84 21.34 0.54 -24.01
C CYS A 84 21.66 1.82 -24.79
N VAL A 85 21.47 3.00 -24.19
CA VAL A 85 21.77 4.29 -24.84
C VAL A 85 23.27 4.42 -25.13
N ASN A 86 24.13 4.08 -24.17
CA ASN A 86 25.58 4.11 -24.35
C ASN A 86 26.04 3.18 -25.47
N LEU A 87 25.50 1.96 -25.50
CA LEU A 87 25.83 0.98 -26.52
C LEU A 87 25.35 1.44 -27.91
N LEU A 88 24.14 1.98 -28.02
CA LEU A 88 23.64 2.58 -29.26
C LEU A 88 24.50 3.77 -29.71
N CYS A 89 24.99 4.59 -28.78
CA CYS A 89 25.89 5.69 -29.10
C CYS A 89 27.25 5.18 -29.62
N MET A 90 27.81 4.17 -28.99
CA MET A 90 29.05 3.52 -29.44
C MET A 90 28.86 2.87 -30.82
N PHE A 91 27.77 2.14 -31.05
CA PHE A 91 27.46 1.57 -32.36
C PHE A 91 27.31 2.66 -33.42
N ARG A 92 26.59 3.74 -33.11
CA ARG A 92 26.47 4.89 -34.02
C ARG A 92 27.83 5.50 -34.32
N TYR A 93 28.68 5.70 -33.33
CA TYR A 93 30.03 6.23 -33.53
C TYR A 93 30.85 5.30 -34.44
N LEU A 94 30.90 3.99 -34.15
CA LEU A 94 31.64 3.02 -34.94
C LEU A 94 31.16 2.97 -36.41
N VAL A 95 29.85 2.98 -36.64
CA VAL A 95 29.28 2.99 -38.00
C VAL A 95 29.62 4.28 -38.75
N ASN A 96 29.61 5.44 -38.08
CA ASN A 96 29.87 6.74 -38.72
C ASN A 96 31.37 7.09 -38.84
N HIS A 97 32.23 6.45 -38.04
CA HIS A 97 33.66 6.74 -37.96
C HIS A 97 34.56 5.55 -38.33
N ALA A 98 34.01 4.46 -38.89
CA ALA A 98 34.79 3.36 -39.44
C ALA A 98 35.81 3.89 -40.46
N GLY A 99 37.08 3.99 -40.05
CA GLY A 99 38.20 4.50 -40.85
C GLY A 99 38.81 5.85 -40.44
N LYS A 100 38.29 6.55 -39.42
CA LYS A 100 38.90 7.79 -38.90
C LYS A 100 39.73 7.51 -37.64
N HIS A 101 40.98 8.00 -37.63
CA HIS A 101 41.99 7.79 -36.60
C HIS A 101 41.46 8.07 -35.17
N PHE A 102 41.83 7.20 -34.23
CA PHE A 102 41.28 6.94 -32.88
C PHE A 102 41.32 8.11 -31.86
N GLN A 103 41.46 9.37 -32.29
CA GLN A 103 41.72 10.50 -31.37
C GLN A 103 40.46 11.23 -30.86
N PHE A 104 39.28 10.88 -31.34
CA PHE A 104 38.01 11.53 -30.98
C PHE A 104 37.03 10.56 -30.31
N MET A 105 37.44 9.92 -29.22
CA MET A 105 36.47 9.24 -28.35
C MET A 105 35.74 10.33 -27.54
N PRO A 106 34.42 10.55 -27.72
CA PRO A 106 33.71 11.59 -26.99
C PRO A 106 33.63 11.23 -25.50
N PRO A 107 33.90 12.18 -24.59
CA PRO A 107 33.78 11.95 -23.17
C PRO A 107 32.28 11.90 -22.85
N PHE A 108 31.79 10.70 -22.55
CA PHE A 108 30.58 10.44 -21.78
C PHE A 108 29.40 11.39 -22.06
N CYS A 109 28.52 10.99 -22.99
CA CYS A 109 27.16 11.51 -23.01
C CYS A 109 26.56 11.39 -21.60
N SER A 110 26.39 12.54 -20.94
CA SER A 110 25.71 12.71 -19.65
C SER A 110 24.23 12.99 -19.87
#